data_AF-A0AAU9D269-F1
#
_entry.id   AF-A0AAU9D269-F1
#
_cell.length_a   1.000
_cell.length_b   1.000
_cell.length_c   1.000
_cell.angle_alpha   90.00
_cell.angle_beta   90.00
_cell.angle_gamma   90.00
#
_symmetry.space_group_name_H-M   'P 1'
#
loop_
_entity.id
_entity.type
_entity.pdbx_description
1 polymer ?
#
loop_
_entity_poly.entity_id
_entity_poly.type
_entity_poly.pdbx_seq_one_letter_code
_entity_poly.pdbx_strand_id
1 'polypeptide(L)'
;MSLEIIYNKLIRDNIPKIIEKSGVEYKVHIAEEKEYIEKLIEKVSEELEEFVEKPCEEEMADILEVLETLSKVYKLDEQKIIDIKKDKKNKRGGFLERIILEKTIKK
;
A
#
# COMPACT_ATOMS: atom_id res chain seq x y z
N MET A 1 -11.52 -34.43 -1.93
CA MET A 1 -12.08 -33.23 -1.26
C MET A 1 -11.33 -32.05 -1.81
N SER A 2 -12.03 -31.12 -2.46
CA SER A 2 -11.46 -29.85 -2.92
C SER A 2 -11.23 -28.96 -1.70
N LEU A 3 -10.05 -28.34 -1.58
CA LEU A 3 -9.77 -27.32 -0.57
C LEU A 3 -10.17 -25.97 -1.15
N GLU A 4 -11.14 -25.30 -0.54
CA GLU A 4 -11.53 -23.94 -0.88
C GLU A 4 -10.82 -22.96 0.07
N ILE A 5 -10.08 -22.00 -0.50
CA ILE A 5 -9.45 -20.91 0.26
C ILE A 5 -10.18 -19.62 -0.11
N ILE A 6 -10.72 -18.93 0.90
CA ILE A 6 -11.44 -17.67 0.72
C ILE A 6 -10.46 -16.52 0.91
N TYR A 7 -10.28 -15.73 -0.15
CA TYR A 7 -9.51 -14.50 -0.10
C TYR A 7 -10.45 -13.29 -0.12
N ASN A 8 -10.04 -12.22 0.55
CA ASN A 8 -10.76 -10.95 0.55
C ASN A 8 -9.78 -9.78 0.32
N LYS A 9 -9.03 -9.84 -0.78
CA LYS A 9 -7.98 -8.86 -1.08
C LYS A 9 -8.06 -8.30 -2.49
N LEU A 10 -7.55 -7.09 -2.65
CA LEU A 10 -7.35 -6.46 -3.95
C LEU A 10 -6.19 -7.16 -4.68
N ILE A 11 -6.37 -7.45 -5.97
CA ILE A 11 -5.34 -8.04 -6.82
C ILE A 11 -5.12 -7.17 -8.04
N ARG A 12 -3.93 -7.27 -8.65
CA ARG A 12 -3.62 -6.58 -9.92
C ARG A 12 -4.43 -7.18 -11.08
N ASP A 13 -4.72 -6.36 -12.09
CA ASP A 13 -5.61 -6.69 -13.21
C ASP A 13 -5.25 -7.96 -13.99
N ASN A 14 -3.95 -8.31 -14.04
CA ASN A 14 -3.48 -9.48 -14.77
C ASN A 14 -3.43 -10.77 -13.92
N ILE A 15 -3.68 -10.69 -12.62
CA ILE A 15 -3.67 -11.86 -11.72
C ILE A 15 -4.72 -12.91 -12.12
N PRO A 16 -5.98 -12.56 -12.46
CA PRO A 16 -6.97 -13.55 -12.94
C PRO A 16 -6.46 -14.39 -14.12
N LYS A 17 -5.75 -13.77 -15.08
CA LYS A 17 -5.17 -14.48 -16.24
C LYS A 17 -4.00 -15.37 -15.85
N ILE A 18 -3.25 -15.00 -14.82
CA ILE A 18 -2.15 -15.82 -14.30
C ILE A 18 -2.71 -17.05 -13.59
N ILE A 19 -3.79 -16.89 -12.80
CA ILE A 19 -4.49 -18.00 -12.13
C ILE A 19 -5.14 -18.94 -13.15
N GLU A 20 -5.75 -18.40 -14.21
CA GLU A 20 -6.33 -19.21 -15.29
C GLU A 20 -5.28 -20.13 -15.93
N LYS A 21 -4.06 -19.62 -16.17
CA LYS A 21 -2.95 -20.39 -16.74
C LYS A 21 -2.43 -21.49 -15.81
N SER A 22 -2.62 -21.39 -14.50
CA SER A 22 -2.24 -22.44 -13.55
C SER A 22 -3.29 -23.56 -13.45
N GLY A 23 -4.43 -23.43 -14.13
CA GLY A 23 -5.51 -24.42 -14.12
C GLY A 23 -6.29 -24.45 -12.80
N VAL A 24 -6.17 -23.40 -11.98
CA VAL A 24 -6.90 -23.27 -10.71
C VAL A 24 -8.24 -22.58 -10.97
N GLU A 25 -9.33 -23.20 -10.49
CA GLU A 25 -10.64 -22.56 -10.49
C GLU A 25 -10.65 -21.35 -9.54
N TYR A 26 -11.21 -20.23 -9.99
CA TYR A 26 -11.25 -19.00 -9.20
C TYR A 26 -12.54 -18.22 -9.41
N LYS A 27 -12.82 -17.32 -8.46
CA LYS A 27 -13.92 -16.36 -8.53
C LYS A 27 -13.41 -14.97 -8.17
N VAL A 28 -13.81 -13.98 -8.97
CA VAL A 28 -13.53 -12.56 -8.74
C VAL A 28 -14.79 -11.74 -8.98
N HIS A 29 -14.85 -10.55 -8.41
CA HIS A 29 -15.81 -9.51 -8.75
C HIS A 29 -15.07 -8.19 -8.95
N ILE A 30 -15.73 -7.25 -9.61
CA ILE A 30 -15.25 -5.88 -9.73
C ILE A 30 -15.86 -5.09 -8.58
N ALA A 31 -15.01 -4.46 -7.76
CA ALA A 31 -15.45 -3.66 -6.63
C ALA A 31 -16.20 -2.40 -7.07
N GLU A 32 -17.18 -1.99 -6.27
CA GLU A 32 -17.76 -0.65 -6.38
C GLU A 32 -16.77 0.40 -5.86
N GLU A 33 -16.97 1.68 -6.18
CA GLU A 33 -16.04 2.77 -5.82
C GLU A 33 -15.69 2.79 -4.32
N LYS A 34 -16.68 2.62 -3.45
CA LYS A 34 -16.48 2.61 -2.00
C LYS A 34 -15.64 1.41 -1.55
N GLU A 35 -16.01 0.21 -2.01
CA GLU A 35 -15.29 -1.03 -1.69
C GLU A 35 -13.85 -0.95 -2.22
N TYR A 36 -13.64 -0.41 -3.42
CA TYR A 36 -12.32 -0.24 -4.01
C TYR A 36 -11.40 0.64 -3.14
N ILE A 37 -11.92 1.76 -2.63
CA ILE A 37 -11.16 2.64 -1.72
C ILE A 37 -10.82 1.90 -0.42
N GLU A 38 -11.78 1.20 0.18
CA GLU A 38 -11.56 0.41 1.39
C GLU A 38 -10.47 -0.66 1.15
N LYS A 39 -10.56 -1.36 0.01
CA LYS A 39 -9.61 -2.40 -0.39
C LYS A 39 -8.22 -1.87 -0.71
N LEU A 40 -8.10 -0.66 -1.26
CA LEU A 40 -6.79 -0.01 -1.44
C LEU A 40 -6.11 0.32 -0.10
N ILE A 41 -6.88 0.78 0.90
CA ILE A 41 -6.34 1.06 2.24
C ILE A 41 -5.88 -0.24 2.91
N GLU A 42 -6.68 -1.30 2.83
CA GLU A 42 -6.28 -2.63 3.28
C GLU A 42 -5.02 -3.12 2.57
N LYS A 43 -4.92 -2.87 1.27
CA LYS A 43 -3.74 -3.25 0.47
C LYS A 43 -2.46 -2.55 0.95
N VAL A 44 -2.52 -1.28 1.39
CA VAL A 44 -1.34 -0.62 1.99
C VAL A 44 -0.83 -1.38 3.22
N SER A 45 -1.74 -1.86 4.07
CA SER A 45 -1.37 -2.64 5.25
C SER A 45 -0.79 -4.00 4.87
N GLU A 46 -1.39 -4.70 3.90
CA GLU A 46 -0.88 -5.98 3.35
C GLU A 46 0.57 -5.82 2.86
N GLU A 47 0.83 -4.85 1.97
CA GLU A 47 2.18 -4.65 1.41
C GLU A 47 3.20 -4.19 2.48
N LEU A 48 2.74 -3.43 3.48
CA LEU A 48 3.59 -3.03 4.60
C LEU A 48 3.96 -4.24 5.47
N GLU A 49 3.03 -5.15 5.72
CA GLU A 49 3.28 -6.41 6.43
C GLU A 49 4.26 -7.29 5.63
N GLU A 50 4.05 -7.44 4.32
CA GLU A 50 4.96 -8.18 3.42
C GLU A 50 6.38 -7.56 3.43
N PHE A 51 6.51 -6.23 3.37
CA PHE A 51 7.81 -5.55 3.50
C PHE A 51 8.47 -5.74 4.88
N VAL A 52 7.69 -5.75 5.96
CA VAL A 52 8.22 -6.00 7.31
C VAL A 52 8.76 -7.43 7.43
N GLU A 53 8.08 -8.41 6.82
CA GLU A 53 8.53 -9.80 6.77
C GLU A 53 9.74 -9.98 5.84
N LYS A 54 9.74 -9.32 4.68
CA LYS A 54 10.77 -9.40 3.64
C LYS A 54 11.15 -8.00 3.13
N PRO A 55 12.12 -7.32 3.76
CA PRO A 55 12.51 -5.97 3.37
C PRO A 55 13.31 -5.95 2.05
N CYS A 56 12.63 -5.96 0.90
CA CYS A 56 13.25 -5.88 -0.42
C CYS A 56 12.62 -4.82 -1.33
N GLU A 57 13.24 -4.62 -2.49
CA GLU A 57 12.83 -3.66 -3.50
C GLU A 57 11.45 -3.96 -4.10
N GLU A 58 11.08 -5.24 -4.17
CA GLU A 58 9.76 -5.68 -4.67
C GLU A 58 8.64 -5.18 -3.75
N GLU A 59 8.67 -5.53 -2.47
CA GLU A 59 7.60 -5.13 -1.54
C GLU A 59 7.56 -3.60 -1.34
N MET A 60 8.71 -2.92 -1.40
CA MET A 60 8.74 -1.45 -1.39
C MET A 60 8.09 -0.85 -2.65
N ALA A 61 8.28 -1.47 -3.82
CA ALA A 61 7.62 -1.03 -5.05
C ALA A 61 6.11 -1.23 -4.97
N ASP A 62 5.65 -2.33 -4.36
CA ASP A 62 4.23 -2.59 -4.13
C ASP A 62 3.61 -1.53 -3.20
N ILE A 63 4.26 -1.18 -2.08
CA ILE A 63 3.82 -0.07 -1.20
C ILE A 63 3.70 1.24 -1.99
N LEU A 64 4.71 1.58 -2.79
CA LEU A 64 4.71 2.83 -3.56
C LEU A 64 3.56 2.88 -4.58
N GLU A 65 3.31 1.78 -5.29
CA GLU A 65 2.24 1.71 -6.28
C GLU A 65 0.84 1.90 -5.66
N VAL A 66 0.60 1.29 -4.49
CA VAL A 66 -0.68 1.46 -3.78
C VAL A 66 -0.85 2.91 -3.30
N LEU A 67 0.21 3.53 -2.77
CA LEU A 67 0.18 4.94 -2.34
C LEU A 67 -0.02 5.93 -3.50
N GLU A 68 0.59 5.66 -4.66
CA GLU A 68 0.35 6.43 -5.88
C GLU A 68 -1.09 6.30 -6.37
N THR A 69 -1.63 5.08 -6.34
CA THR A 69 -3.03 4.79 -6.71
C THR A 69 -3.99 5.52 -5.79
N LEU A 70 -3.78 5.45 -4.48
CA LEU A 70 -4.58 6.21 -3.50
C LEU A 70 -4.51 7.71 -3.73
N SER A 71 -3.32 8.25 -4.05
CA SER A 71 -3.17 9.68 -4.35
C SER A 71 -4.03 10.11 -5.54
N LYS A 72 -4.11 9.28 -6.59
CA LYS A 72 -4.98 9.52 -7.76
C LYS A 72 -6.46 9.44 -7.40
N VAL A 73 -6.86 8.42 -6.65
CA VAL A 73 -8.26 8.22 -6.23
C VAL A 73 -8.76 9.38 -5.37
N TYR A 74 -7.92 9.88 -4.45
CA TYR A 74 -8.22 11.07 -3.65
C TYR A 74 -8.00 12.40 -4.39
N LYS A 75 -7.60 12.37 -5.67
CA LYS A 75 -7.32 13.56 -6.50
C LYS A 75 -6.32 14.51 -5.85
N LEU A 76 -5.29 13.94 -5.22
CA LEU A 76 -4.22 14.71 -4.61
C LEU A 76 -3.24 15.19 -5.67
N ASP A 77 -2.70 16.39 -5.46
CA ASP A 77 -1.70 17.00 -6.32
C ASP A 77 -0.30 16.45 -5.98
N GLU A 78 0.28 15.70 -6.92
CA GLU A 78 1.61 15.08 -6.78
C GLU A 78 2.72 16.11 -6.52
N GLN A 79 2.71 17.23 -7.24
CA GLN A 79 3.70 18.29 -7.06
C GLN A 79 3.58 18.90 -5.68
N LYS A 80 2.34 19.15 -5.22
CA LYS A 80 2.08 19.66 -3.87
C LYS A 80 2.52 18.68 -2.79
N ILE A 81 2.34 17.37 -2.98
CA ILE A 81 2.83 16.34 -2.05
C ILE A 81 4.36 16.42 -1.95
N ILE A 82 5.07 16.51 -3.09
CA ILE A 82 6.53 16.62 -3.14
C ILE A 82 7.01 17.89 -2.42
N ASP A 83 6.34 19.02 -2.67
CA ASP A 83 6.68 20.30 -2.04
C ASP A 83 6.47 20.26 -0.52
N ILE A 84 5.36 19.68 -0.05
CA ILE A 84 5.09 19.47 1.38
C ILE A 84 6.15 18.56 2.01
N LYS A 85 6.56 17.48 1.32
CA LYS A 85 7.61 16.56 1.80
C LYS A 85 8.95 17.28 1.92
N LYS A 86 9.32 18.10 0.93
CA LYS A 86 10.55 18.90 0.93
C LYS A 86 10.53 19.98 2.03
N ASP A 87 9.42 20.71 2.18
CA ASP A 87 9.27 21.73 3.21
C ASP A 87 9.35 21.13 4.63
N LYS A 88 8.69 19.99 4.88
CA LYS A 88 8.82 19.26 6.14
C LYS A 88 10.27 18.85 6.42
N LYS A 89 10.97 18.29 5.42
CA LYS A 89 12.37 17.89 5.56
C LYS A 89 13.29 19.08 5.86
N ASN A 90 13.07 20.22 5.21
CA ASN A 90 13.85 21.44 5.44
C ASN A 90 13.59 22.05 6.83
N LYS A 91 12.33 22.08 7.27
CA LYS A 91 11.94 22.71 8.55
C LYS A 91 12.21 21.82 9.76
N ARG A 92 12.10 20.49 9.62
CA ARG A 92 12.09 19.53 10.74
C ARG A 92 13.22 18.50 10.68
N GLY A 93 14.03 18.52 9.63
CA GLY A 93 14.99 17.46 9.35
C GLY A 93 14.35 16.21 8.74
N GLY A 94 15.19 15.22 8.47
CA GLY A 94 14.75 13.88 8.05
C GLY A 94 15.01 12.84 9.16
N PHE A 95 14.84 11.57 8.82
CA PHE A 95 15.05 10.46 9.76
C PHE A 95 16.50 9.95 9.82
N LEU A 96 17.47 10.69 9.25
CA LEU A 96 18.88 10.27 9.13
C LEU A 96 19.59 10.17 10.49
N GLU A 97 19.23 11.03 11.44
CA GLU A 97 19.83 11.08 12.78
C GLU A 97 19.31 9.99 13.72
N ARG A 98 18.32 9.17 13.29
CA ARG A 98 17.77 8.04 14.06
C ARG A 98 17.26 8.41 15.47
N ILE A 99 16.72 9.62 15.62
CA ILE A 99 16.25 10.16 16.90
C ILE A 99 14.91 9.51 17.29
N ILE A 100 14.85 8.93 18.49
CA ILE A 100 13.63 8.40 19.12
C ILE A 100 13.28 9.27 20.33
N LEU A 101 12.05 9.79 20.39
CA LEU A 101 11.56 10.57 21.52
C LEU A 101 11.05 9.65 22.64
N GLU A 102 11.71 9.65 23.80
CA GLU A 102 11.31 8.80 24.93
C GLU A 102 10.31 9.46 25.89
N LYS A 103 10.45 10.77 26.15
CA LYS A 103 9.53 11.52 27.03
C LYS A 103 9.58 13.02 26.79
N THR A 104 8.49 13.70 27.10
CA THR A 104 8.42 15.17 27.20
C THR A 104 7.90 15.56 28.59
N ILE A 105 8.55 16.50 29.26
CA ILE A 105 8.06 17.07 30.52
C ILE A 105 7.61 18.50 30.22
N LYS A 106 6.32 18.78 30.40
CA LYS A 106 5.78 20.13 30.28
C LYS A 106 6.00 20.85 31.61
N LYS A 107 6.62 22.03 31.56
CA LYS A 107 6.67 22.95 32.70
C LYS A 107 5.39 23.76 32.77
#